data_AF-A0A0S7ZDI4-F1
#
_entry.id   AF-A0A0S7ZDI4-F1
#
_cell.length_a   1.000
_cell.length_b   1.000
_cell.length_c   1.000
_cell.angle_alpha   90.00
_cell.angle_beta   90.00
_cell.angle_gamma   90.00
#
_symmetry.space_group_name_H-M   'P 1'
#
loop_
_entity.id
_entity.type
_entity.pdbx_description
1 polymer ?
#
loop_
_entity_poly.entity_id
_entity_poly.type
_entity_poly.pdbx_seq_one_letter_code
_entity_poly.pdbx_strand_id
1 'polypeptide(L)'
;MNRKTKILAVLVTVIGLTAMTAEATLACSGFREGFRRGVIFGRGGMGMGSSGLVPFEMRQEFRADFREMSEEERQQLRQARRDFREGQRAAIEEFVGLSREEISQARRDGQKMGEILADNGKTSDDAAEFLTERADDRVDHLVTWHELDTAEEQTLRDRIADFVQRILGRWFGDD
;
A
#
# COMPACT_ATOMS: atom_id res chain seq x y z
N MET A 1 -5.01 34.55 -5.63
CA MET A 1 -4.15 33.81 -6.59
C MET A 1 -4.38 32.33 -6.33
N ASN A 2 -5.06 31.63 -7.25
CA ASN A 2 -5.67 30.31 -7.02
C ASN A 2 -4.62 29.18 -6.99
N ARG A 3 -4.76 28.25 -6.02
CA ARG A 3 -3.93 27.03 -5.88
C ARG A 3 -3.81 26.26 -7.21
N LYS A 4 -4.85 26.30 -8.05
CA LYS A 4 -4.93 25.69 -9.38
C LYS A 4 -3.81 26.09 -10.35
N THR A 5 -3.27 27.31 -10.26
CA THR A 5 -2.29 27.79 -11.25
C THR A 5 -0.86 27.30 -10.97
N LYS A 6 -0.58 26.80 -9.76
CA LYS A 6 0.73 26.20 -9.41
C LYS A 6 0.83 24.71 -9.82
N ILE A 7 -0.31 24.05 -10.05
CA ILE A 7 -0.45 22.59 -10.31
C ILE A 7 0.24 22.15 -11.61
N LEU A 8 0.24 22.98 -12.65
CA LEU A 8 0.81 22.61 -13.95
C LEU A 8 2.35 22.66 -14.02
N ALA A 9 3.00 23.43 -13.15
CA ALA A 9 4.45 23.65 -13.25
C ALA A 9 5.29 22.55 -12.59
N VAL A 10 4.78 21.90 -11.53
CA VAL A 10 5.56 20.90 -10.76
C VAL A 10 5.38 19.49 -11.32
N LEU A 11 4.19 19.17 -11.81
CA LEU A 11 3.84 17.81 -12.28
C LEU A 11 4.55 17.44 -13.60
N VAL A 12 4.89 18.42 -14.44
CA VAL A 12 5.62 18.20 -15.70
C VAL A 12 7.12 17.96 -15.47
N THR A 13 7.69 18.53 -14.41
CA THR A 13 9.15 18.44 -14.18
C THR A 13 9.57 17.13 -13.52
N VAL A 14 8.71 16.52 -12.69
CA VAL A 14 9.05 15.27 -11.98
C VAL A 14 8.82 14.04 -12.86
N ILE A 15 7.85 14.05 -13.77
CA ILE A 15 7.55 12.91 -14.66
C ILE A 15 8.55 12.83 -15.83
N GLY A 16 9.24 13.92 -16.17
CA GLY A 16 10.19 13.97 -17.28
C GLY A 16 11.53 13.26 -17.05
N LEU A 17 11.85 12.77 -15.85
CA LEU A 17 13.21 12.30 -15.51
C LEU A 17 13.36 10.79 -15.27
N THR A 18 12.29 9.99 -15.30
CA THR A 18 12.37 8.54 -15.02
C THR A 18 11.98 7.63 -16.19
N ALA A 19 11.76 8.17 -17.39
CA ALA A 19 11.48 7.37 -18.58
C ALA A 19 12.75 7.01 -19.36
N MET A 20 13.67 6.26 -18.75
CA MET A 20 14.62 5.42 -19.49
C MET A 20 14.86 4.11 -18.74
N THR A 21 14.90 3.03 -19.53
CA THR A 21 15.21 1.63 -19.19
C THR A 21 14.13 0.84 -18.45
N ALA A 22 13.30 0.10 -19.20
CA ALA A 22 13.37 -1.37 -19.23
C ALA A 22 12.30 -1.95 -20.18
N GLU A 23 12.75 -2.64 -21.23
CA GLU A 23 11.97 -3.59 -22.02
C GLU A 23 11.77 -4.89 -21.22
N ALA A 24 10.57 -5.48 -21.23
CA ALA A 24 10.38 -6.94 -21.24
C ALA A 24 8.89 -7.33 -21.43
N THR A 25 8.60 -7.76 -22.66
CA THR A 25 7.92 -9.02 -23.03
C THR A 25 6.50 -9.34 -22.51
N LEU A 26 5.59 -9.43 -23.50
CA LEU A 26 4.27 -10.06 -23.49
C LEU A 26 4.30 -11.56 -23.14
N ALA A 27 3.30 -12.03 -22.38
CA ALA A 27 2.70 -13.36 -22.57
C ALA A 27 1.27 -13.43 -22.00
N CYS A 28 0.32 -13.81 -22.86
CA CYS A 28 -1.09 -14.08 -22.54
C CYS A 28 -1.31 -15.46 -21.91
N SER A 29 -2.38 -15.56 -21.10
CA SER A 29 -3.29 -16.70 -20.80
C SER A 29 -3.58 -16.69 -19.30
N GLY A 30 -4.81 -16.61 -18.79
CA GLY A 30 -6.00 -17.34 -19.16
C GLY A 30 -6.28 -18.34 -18.03
N PHE A 31 -6.99 -17.95 -16.96
CA PHE A 31 -7.71 -18.91 -16.13
C PHE A 31 -8.83 -18.25 -15.33
N ARG A 32 -10.02 -18.84 -15.49
CA ARG A 32 -11.28 -18.52 -14.84
C ARG A 32 -11.33 -19.28 -13.50
N GLU A 33 -12.33 -18.92 -12.69
CA GLU A 33 -13.00 -19.83 -11.74
C GLU A 33 -12.59 -19.78 -10.25
N GLY A 34 -13.51 -19.20 -9.47
CA GLY A 34 -13.92 -19.64 -8.14
C GLY A 34 -12.89 -19.84 -7.05
N PHE A 35 -12.74 -18.89 -6.13
CA PHE A 35 -12.33 -19.23 -4.76
C PHE A 35 -12.96 -18.29 -3.72
N ARG A 36 -13.80 -18.88 -2.87
CA ARG A 36 -14.40 -18.24 -1.69
C ARG A 36 -13.30 -17.96 -0.65
N ARG A 37 -13.45 -16.81 0.04
CA ARG A 37 -12.94 -16.47 1.38
C ARG A 37 -11.51 -16.93 1.71
N GLY A 38 -10.54 -16.06 1.40
CA GLY A 38 -9.21 -16.03 2.03
C GLY A 38 -8.80 -14.57 2.24
N VAL A 39 -8.88 -14.11 3.48
CA VAL A 39 -8.73 -12.69 3.87
C VAL A 39 -7.25 -12.35 3.99
N ILE A 40 -6.69 -11.74 2.94
CA ILE A 40 -5.66 -10.67 3.02
C ILE A 40 -5.94 -9.63 1.93
N PHE A 41 -6.36 -10.07 0.73
CA PHE A 41 -6.56 -9.20 -0.43
C PHE A 41 -7.93 -9.45 -1.09
N GLY A 42 -9.01 -9.29 -0.33
CA GLY A 42 -10.38 -9.45 -0.84
C GLY A 42 -10.78 -8.36 -1.84
N ARG A 43 -11.49 -8.79 -2.91
CA ARG A 43 -12.07 -8.03 -4.04
C ARG A 43 -13.20 -7.05 -3.64
N GLY A 44 -12.98 -6.29 -2.58
CA GLY A 44 -13.92 -5.30 -2.06
C GLY A 44 -13.18 -4.32 -1.15
N GLY A 45 -12.48 -3.34 -1.74
CA GLY A 45 -12.16 -2.05 -1.11
C GLY A 45 -11.49 -2.01 0.28
N MET A 46 -10.97 -3.11 0.82
CA MET A 46 -10.31 -3.17 2.14
C MET A 46 -9.14 -4.15 2.15
N GLY A 47 -8.18 -3.98 1.23
CA GLY A 47 -6.83 -4.50 1.43
C GLY A 47 -6.08 -3.52 2.33
N MET A 48 -5.45 -4.00 3.42
CA MET A 48 -4.71 -3.16 4.38
C MET A 48 -5.54 -1.96 4.85
N GLY A 49 -6.67 -2.23 5.51
CA GLY A 49 -7.60 -1.22 6.00
C GLY A 49 -6.83 -0.07 6.64
N SER A 50 -7.01 1.12 6.08
CA SER A 50 -6.54 2.40 6.62
C SER A 50 -6.95 2.63 8.08
N SER A 51 -7.80 1.76 8.65
CA SER A 51 -8.28 1.81 10.02
C SER A 51 -7.20 1.90 11.10
N GLY A 52 -5.98 1.44 10.85
CA GLY A 52 -4.88 1.59 11.81
C GLY A 52 -4.17 2.93 11.70
N LEU A 53 -3.68 3.25 10.49
CA LEU A 53 -2.80 4.40 10.25
C LEU A 53 -3.58 5.71 10.11
N VAL A 54 -4.67 5.73 9.34
CA VAL A 54 -5.44 6.96 9.07
C VAL A 54 -6.59 7.08 10.08
N PRO A 55 -6.68 8.17 10.86
CA PRO A 55 -7.77 8.44 11.79
C PRO A 55 -9.16 8.38 11.13
N PHE A 56 -10.20 8.23 11.94
CA PHE A 56 -11.58 8.17 11.41
C PHE A 56 -11.97 9.46 10.68
N GLU A 57 -11.71 10.62 11.27
CA GLU A 57 -12.09 11.92 10.69
C GLU A 57 -11.41 12.19 9.34
N MET A 58 -10.10 12.03 9.27
CA MET A 58 -9.34 12.15 8.03
C MET A 58 -9.84 11.16 6.94
N ARG A 59 -10.30 9.96 7.33
CA ARG A 59 -10.94 9.04 6.36
C ARG A 59 -12.30 9.55 5.87
N GLN A 60 -13.04 10.30 6.67
CA GLN A 60 -14.29 10.93 6.23
C GLN A 60 -14.00 12.03 5.21
N GLU A 61 -13.00 12.87 5.48
CA GLU A 61 -12.54 13.94 4.58
C GLU A 61 -12.06 13.36 3.25
N PHE A 62 -11.19 12.35 3.28
CA PHE A 62 -10.73 11.69 2.05
C PHE A 62 -11.86 11.09 1.22
N ARG A 63 -12.96 10.67 1.87
CA ARG A 63 -14.17 10.18 1.18
C ARG A 63 -15.01 11.31 0.61
N ALA A 64 -15.05 12.47 1.28
CA ALA A 64 -15.70 13.67 0.78
C ALA A 64 -14.96 14.18 -0.46
N ASP A 65 -13.64 14.36 -0.39
CA ASP A 65 -12.79 14.77 -1.52
C ASP A 65 -13.04 13.88 -2.74
N PHE A 66 -13.06 12.56 -2.53
CA PHE A 66 -13.28 11.60 -3.61
C PHE A 66 -14.66 11.77 -4.29
N ARG A 67 -15.69 12.15 -3.54
CA ARG A 67 -17.03 12.41 -4.08
C ARG A 67 -17.09 13.73 -4.84
N GLU A 68 -16.24 14.69 -4.50
CA GLU A 68 -16.19 16.00 -5.15
C GLU A 68 -15.29 16.02 -6.40
N MET A 69 -14.33 15.09 -6.50
CA MET A 69 -13.49 14.89 -7.69
C MET A 69 -14.30 14.58 -8.96
N SER A 70 -13.82 15.06 -10.10
CA SER A 70 -14.31 14.69 -11.43
C SER A 70 -14.04 13.20 -11.73
N GLU A 71 -14.71 12.63 -12.74
CA GLU A 71 -14.48 11.23 -13.10
C GLU A 71 -13.06 11.00 -13.64
N GLU A 72 -12.47 11.98 -14.33
CA GLU A 72 -11.08 11.90 -14.81
C GLU A 72 -10.10 11.86 -13.64
N GLU A 73 -10.23 12.76 -12.67
CA GLU A 73 -9.41 12.77 -11.44
C GLU A 73 -9.57 11.46 -10.66
N ARG A 74 -10.80 10.93 -10.56
CA ARG A 74 -11.05 9.63 -9.93
C ARG A 74 -10.39 8.49 -10.68
N GLN A 75 -10.37 8.51 -12.02
CA GLN A 75 -9.69 7.49 -12.82
C GLN A 75 -8.18 7.56 -12.60
N GLN A 76 -7.59 8.76 -12.63
CA GLN A 76 -6.18 8.96 -12.31
C GLN A 76 -5.84 8.46 -10.90
N LEU A 77 -6.66 8.80 -9.90
CA LEU A 77 -6.47 8.35 -8.54
C LEU A 77 -6.63 6.82 -8.40
N ARG A 78 -7.57 6.20 -9.12
CA ARG A 78 -7.71 4.73 -9.16
C ARG A 78 -6.48 4.08 -9.76
N GLN A 79 -5.92 4.65 -10.83
CA GLN A 79 -4.72 4.16 -11.49
C GLN A 79 -3.51 4.31 -10.56
N ALA A 80 -3.27 5.51 -10.02
CA ALA A 80 -2.19 5.76 -9.06
C ALA A 80 -2.28 4.83 -7.83
N ARG A 81 -3.48 4.61 -7.28
CA ARG A 81 -3.68 3.66 -6.17
C ARG A 81 -3.42 2.21 -6.59
N ARG A 82 -3.64 1.85 -7.86
CA ARG A 82 -3.32 0.52 -8.38
C ARG A 82 -1.80 0.36 -8.46
N ASP A 83 -1.12 1.34 -9.05
CA ASP A 83 0.34 1.32 -9.23
C ASP A 83 1.07 1.32 -7.89
N PHE A 84 0.63 2.16 -6.95
CA PHE A 84 1.14 2.16 -5.58
C PHE A 84 0.95 0.80 -4.89
N ARG A 85 -0.23 0.16 -5.04
CA ARG A 85 -0.48 -1.17 -4.46
C ARG A 85 0.36 -2.25 -5.12
N GLU A 86 0.62 -2.13 -6.42
CA GLU A 86 1.47 -3.06 -7.15
C GLU A 86 2.93 -2.94 -6.72
N GLY A 87 3.44 -1.72 -6.55
CA GLY A 87 4.77 -1.49 -5.98
C GLY A 87 4.90 -2.03 -4.54
N GLN A 88 3.89 -1.76 -3.69
CA GLN A 88 3.86 -2.31 -2.32
C GLN A 88 3.80 -3.84 -2.30
N ARG A 89 3.11 -4.45 -3.28
CA ARG A 89 3.08 -5.90 -3.43
C ARG A 89 4.46 -6.44 -3.81
N ALA A 90 5.10 -5.84 -4.83
CA ALA A 90 6.42 -6.26 -5.28
C ALA A 90 7.45 -6.16 -4.14
N ALA A 91 7.42 -5.09 -3.35
CA ALA A 91 8.30 -4.92 -2.19
C ALA A 91 8.10 -6.03 -1.13
N ILE A 92 6.86 -6.48 -0.90
CA ILE A 92 6.59 -7.62 0.02
C ILE A 92 7.17 -8.91 -0.56
N GLU A 93 6.94 -9.18 -1.84
CA GLU A 93 7.44 -10.41 -2.49
C GLU A 93 8.97 -10.47 -2.44
N GLU A 94 9.64 -9.34 -2.70
CA GLU A 94 11.09 -9.19 -2.57
C GLU A 94 11.56 -9.36 -1.12
N PHE A 95 10.89 -8.73 -0.17
CA PHE A 95 11.25 -8.81 1.25
C PHE A 95 11.14 -10.24 1.79
N VAL A 96 10.05 -10.95 1.46
CA VAL A 96 9.82 -12.32 1.92
C VAL A 96 10.65 -13.32 1.11
N GLY A 97 10.97 -13.03 -0.15
CA GLY A 97 11.59 -13.98 -1.07
C GLY A 97 10.60 -14.99 -1.66
N LEU A 98 9.30 -14.71 -1.58
CA LEU A 98 8.22 -15.56 -2.08
C LEU A 98 7.23 -14.73 -2.89
N SER A 99 6.66 -15.33 -3.94
CA SER A 99 5.54 -14.74 -4.66
C SER A 99 4.29 -14.66 -3.77
N ARG A 100 3.38 -13.75 -4.10
CA ARG A 100 2.07 -13.68 -3.43
C ARG A 100 1.30 -14.99 -3.49
N GLU A 101 1.41 -15.72 -4.59
CA GLU A 101 0.75 -17.00 -4.77
C GLU A 101 1.28 -18.03 -3.76
N GLU A 102 2.60 -18.09 -3.56
CA GLU A 102 3.26 -18.93 -2.56
C GLU A 102 2.89 -18.51 -1.14
N ILE A 103 2.97 -17.21 -0.82
CA ILE A 103 2.55 -16.68 0.49
C ILE A 103 1.07 -17.01 0.75
N SER A 104 0.21 -16.85 -0.26
CA SER A 104 -1.21 -17.19 -0.13
C SER A 104 -1.43 -18.68 0.07
N GLN A 105 -0.60 -19.53 -0.54
CA GLN A 105 -0.72 -20.97 -0.41
C GLN A 105 -0.26 -21.42 0.98
N ALA A 106 0.92 -21.00 1.43
CA ALA A 106 1.43 -21.23 2.79
C ALA A 106 0.40 -20.88 3.87
N ARG A 107 -0.27 -19.72 3.73
CA ARG A 107 -1.33 -19.31 4.66
C ARG A 107 -2.61 -20.15 4.58
N ARG A 108 -2.94 -20.71 3.41
CA ARG A 108 -4.07 -21.65 3.29
C ARG A 108 -3.74 -22.98 3.94
N ASP A 109 -2.47 -23.36 3.91
CA ASP A 109 -1.94 -24.57 4.53
C ASP A 109 -1.75 -24.41 6.05
N GLY A 110 -2.03 -23.21 6.58
CA GLY A 110 -2.10 -22.92 8.00
C GLY A 110 -0.89 -22.17 8.56
N GLN A 111 0.14 -21.91 7.76
CA GLN A 111 1.32 -21.19 8.23
C GLN A 111 0.99 -19.74 8.61
N LYS A 112 1.52 -19.30 9.75
CA LYS A 112 1.47 -17.90 10.18
C LYS A 112 2.48 -17.08 9.37
N MET A 113 2.24 -15.77 9.26
CA MET A 113 3.16 -14.90 8.51
C MET A 113 4.55 -14.85 9.15
N GLY A 114 4.64 -14.86 10.48
CA GLY A 114 5.92 -14.90 11.19
C GLY A 114 6.71 -16.18 10.90
N GLU A 115 6.03 -17.32 10.75
CA GLU A 115 6.66 -18.60 10.36
C GLU A 115 7.20 -18.53 8.93
N ILE A 116 6.40 -18.02 7.99
CA ILE A 116 6.83 -17.82 6.59
C ILE A 116 8.07 -16.92 6.53
N LEU A 117 8.09 -15.84 7.31
CA LEU A 117 9.24 -14.94 7.39
C LEU A 117 10.48 -15.64 7.97
N ALA A 118 10.32 -16.36 9.08
CA ALA A 118 11.41 -17.09 9.71
C ALA A 118 12.00 -18.16 8.77
N ASP A 119 11.15 -18.90 8.05
CA ASP A 119 11.56 -19.90 7.06
C ASP A 119 12.39 -19.29 5.91
N ASN A 120 12.17 -18.01 5.62
CA ASN A 120 12.93 -17.24 4.62
C ASN A 120 14.04 -16.38 5.23
N GLY A 121 14.45 -16.66 6.47
CA GLY A 121 15.58 -15.99 7.13
C GLY A 121 15.29 -14.55 7.55
N LYS A 122 14.02 -14.18 7.73
CA LYS A 122 13.60 -12.86 8.21
C LYS A 122 13.21 -12.92 9.67
N THR A 123 13.67 -11.93 10.42
CA THR A 123 13.38 -11.78 11.84
C THR A 123 12.20 -10.83 12.07
N SER A 124 11.73 -10.77 13.32
CA SER A 124 10.76 -9.75 13.72
C SER A 124 11.31 -8.32 13.58
N ASP A 125 12.62 -8.14 13.76
CA ASP A 125 13.25 -6.83 13.63
C ASP A 125 13.33 -6.40 12.15
N ASP A 126 13.70 -7.32 11.25
CA ASP A 126 13.65 -7.08 9.79
C ASP A 126 12.23 -6.71 9.34
N ALA A 127 11.24 -7.41 9.88
CA ALA A 127 9.83 -7.14 9.59
C ALA A 127 9.40 -5.76 10.13
N ALA A 128 9.90 -5.35 11.30
CA ALA A 128 9.60 -4.04 11.88
C ALA A 128 10.16 -2.90 11.01
N GLU A 129 11.41 -3.02 10.58
CA GLU A 129 12.05 -2.04 9.68
C GLU A 129 11.30 -1.93 8.36
N PHE A 130 11.05 -3.08 7.71
CA PHE A 130 10.32 -3.14 6.45
C PHE A 130 8.92 -2.51 6.58
N LEU A 131 8.15 -2.89 7.60
CA LEU A 131 6.79 -2.36 7.80
C LEU A 131 6.79 -0.86 8.10
N THR A 132 7.83 -0.34 8.76
CA THR A 132 7.99 1.10 9.04
C THR A 132 8.21 1.85 7.73
N GLU A 133 9.15 1.41 6.91
CA GLU A 133 9.42 2.02 5.60
C GLU A 133 8.18 2.01 4.69
N ARG A 134 7.46 0.87 4.64
CA ARG A 134 6.21 0.79 3.86
C ARG A 134 5.10 1.68 4.42
N ALA A 135 5.08 1.92 5.74
CA ALA A 135 4.14 2.84 6.35
C ALA A 135 4.50 4.30 6.05
N ASP A 136 5.78 4.67 6.05
CA ASP A 136 6.27 5.98 5.64
C ASP A 136 5.92 6.27 4.17
N ASP A 137 6.22 5.35 3.25
CA ASP A 137 5.83 5.45 1.83
C ASP A 137 4.33 5.72 1.67
N ARG A 138 3.52 5.09 2.52
CA ARG A 138 2.07 5.27 2.52
C ARG A 138 1.68 6.66 3.03
N VAL A 139 2.35 7.19 4.05
CA VAL A 139 2.13 8.56 4.52
C VAL A 139 2.50 9.54 3.43
N ASP A 140 3.66 9.41 2.78
CA ASP A 140 4.11 10.31 1.71
C ASP A 140 3.13 10.32 0.52
N HIS A 141 2.62 9.14 0.16
CA HIS A 141 1.59 9.01 -0.86
C HIS A 141 0.25 9.65 -0.44
N LEU A 142 -0.11 9.63 0.85
CA LEU A 142 -1.31 10.31 1.36
C LEU A 142 -1.13 11.83 1.39
N VAL A 143 0.03 12.33 1.83
CA VAL A 143 0.38 13.75 1.84
C VAL A 143 0.28 14.32 0.44
N THR A 144 0.87 13.63 -0.53
CA THR A 144 0.87 14.07 -1.93
C THR A 144 -0.56 14.11 -2.51
N TRP A 145 -1.40 13.11 -2.21
CA TRP A 145 -2.74 13.04 -2.82
C TRP A 145 -3.83 13.83 -2.14
N HIS A 146 -3.75 14.00 -0.83
CA HIS A 146 -4.74 14.75 -0.08
C HIS A 146 -4.25 16.16 0.26
N GLU A 147 -3.08 16.56 -0.26
CA GLU A 147 -2.44 17.84 0.02
C GLU A 147 -2.39 18.15 1.53
N LEU A 148 -2.06 17.11 2.32
CA LEU A 148 -2.09 17.20 3.77
C LEU A 148 -1.15 18.29 4.25
N ASP A 149 -1.58 19.03 5.27
CA ASP A 149 -0.70 19.97 5.94
C ASP A 149 0.27 19.26 6.90
N THR A 150 1.22 20.03 7.44
CA THR A 150 2.26 19.49 8.33
C THR A 150 1.68 18.85 9.60
N ALA A 151 0.55 19.35 10.12
CA ALA A 151 -0.06 18.80 11.32
C ALA A 151 -0.77 17.47 11.03
N GLU A 152 -1.44 17.38 9.89
CA GLU A 152 -2.07 16.17 9.38
C GLU A 152 -1.04 15.08 9.07
N GLU A 153 0.05 15.45 8.39
CA GLU A 153 1.18 14.56 8.14
C GLU A 153 1.77 14.02 9.45
N GLN A 154 2.08 14.91 10.40
CA GLN A 154 2.65 14.51 11.68
C GLN A 154 1.72 13.55 12.44
N THR A 155 0.41 13.81 12.39
CA THR A 155 -0.61 12.92 12.97
C THR A 155 -0.53 11.51 12.39
N LEU A 156 -0.25 11.36 11.09
CA LEU A 156 -0.06 10.06 10.47
C LEU A 156 1.27 9.41 10.88
N ARG A 157 2.36 10.18 10.90
CA ARG A 157 3.69 9.68 11.27
C ARG A 157 3.74 9.17 12.72
N ASP A 158 3.12 9.90 13.65
CA ASP A 158 3.03 9.50 15.06
C ASP A 158 2.32 8.15 15.25
N ARG A 159 1.49 7.74 14.29
CA ARG A 159 0.71 6.49 14.33
C ARG A 159 1.43 5.31 13.69
N ILE A 160 2.57 5.53 13.05
CA ILE A 160 3.33 4.47 12.36
C ILE A 160 3.77 3.40 13.36
N ALA A 161 4.34 3.79 14.50
CA ALA A 161 4.82 2.84 15.51
C ALA A 161 3.70 1.89 15.98
N ASP A 162 2.55 2.44 16.38
CA ASP A 162 1.38 1.67 16.79
C ASP A 162 0.83 0.79 15.66
N PHE A 163 0.91 1.28 14.42
CA PHE A 163 0.50 0.53 13.26
C PHE A 163 1.39 -0.69 13.02
N VAL A 164 2.71 -0.50 13.05
CA VAL A 164 3.71 -1.56 12.88
C VAL A 164 3.59 -2.59 14.00
N GLN A 165 3.54 -2.16 15.26
CA GLN A 165 3.42 -3.06 16.41
C GLN A 165 2.18 -3.96 16.33
N ARG A 166 1.04 -3.42 15.87
CA ARG A 166 -0.18 -4.20 15.67
C ARG A 166 -0.03 -5.26 14.58
N ILE A 167 0.75 -4.98 13.53
CA ILE A 167 1.02 -5.95 12.46
C ILE A 167 1.98 -7.02 12.96
N LEU A 168 3.06 -6.64 13.63
CA LEU A 168 4.02 -7.58 14.23
C LEU A 168 3.33 -8.52 15.21
N GLY A 169 2.47 -7.99 16.09
CA GLY A 169 1.67 -8.81 17.00
C GLY A 169 0.78 -9.83 16.27
N ARG A 170 0.23 -9.49 15.11
CA ARG A 170 -0.53 -10.46 14.28
C ARG A 170 0.37 -11.48 13.59
N TRP A 171 1.58 -11.08 13.19
CA TRP A 171 2.47 -11.93 12.42
C TRP A 171 3.20 -12.95 13.30
N PHE A 172 3.68 -12.50 14.46
CA PHE A 172 4.53 -13.26 15.38
C PHE A 172 3.85 -13.60 16.70
N GLY A 173 2.64 -13.10 16.95
CA GLY A 173 1.89 -13.41 18.17
C GLY A 173 1.21 -14.77 18.14
N ASP A 174 1.12 -15.37 19.32
CA ASP A 174 0.35 -16.57 19.61
C ASP A 174 -1.15 -16.24 19.79
N ASP A 175 -1.80 -15.68 18.77
CA ASP A 175 -3.27 -15.74 18.67
C ASP A 175 -3.71 -17.19 18.39
#